data_AF-Q9ND15-F1
#
_entry.id   AF-Q9ND15-F1
#
_cell.length_a   1.000
_cell.length_b   1.000
_cell.length_c   1.000
_cell.angle_alpha   90.00
_cell.angle_beta   90.00
_cell.angle_gamma   90.00
#
_symmetry.space_group_name_H-M   'P 1'
#
loop_
_entity.id
_entity.type
_entity.pdbx_description
1 polymer ?
#
loop_
_entity_poly.entity_id
_entity_poly.type
_entity_poly.pdbx_seq_one_letter_code
_entity_poly.pdbx_strand_id
1 'polypeptide(L)' 'PYRRLHVCDYNLETIDTDKIDNTHKLLLEVCMAAYYEGDLIKTRHQGHQLTNPDSQICTVLARSFADIG' A
#
# COMPACT_ATOMS: atom_id res chain seq x y z
N PRO A 1 -7.51 -4.68 -10.90
CA PRO A 1 -6.13 -4.44 -11.41
C PRO A 1 -5.14 -5.41 -10.73
N TYR A 2 -4.12 -5.92 -11.43
CA TYR A 2 -3.18 -6.89 -10.84
C TYR A 2 -2.56 -6.39 -9.52
N ARG A 3 -2.18 -5.11 -9.47
CA ARG A 3 -1.68 -4.47 -8.26
C ARG A 3 -2.66 -4.54 -7.07
N ARG A 4 -3.97 -4.29 -7.29
CA ARG A 4 -4.99 -4.33 -6.22
C ARG A 4 -5.17 -5.73 -5.62
N LEU A 5 -4.91 -6.79 -6.39
CA LEU A 5 -5.01 -8.16 -5.90
C LEU A 5 -3.88 -8.54 -4.92
N HIS A 6 -2.85 -7.71 -4.85
CA HIS A 6 -1.62 -7.96 -4.10
C HIS A 6 -1.20 -6.71 -3.31
N VAL A 7 -2.19 -6.01 -2.73
CA VAL A 7 -1.92 -4.89 -1.82
C VAL A 7 -1.19 -5.43 -0.60
N CYS A 8 -0.27 -4.65 -0.04
CA CYS A 8 0.46 -5.02 1.17
C CYS A 8 -0.38 -4.77 2.44
N ASP A 9 -1.51 -5.45 2.60
CA ASP A 9 -2.48 -5.28 3.70
C ASP A 9 -2.61 -6.50 4.64
N TYR A 10 -1.73 -7.49 4.50
CA TYR A 10 -1.76 -8.71 5.33
C TYR A 10 -1.80 -8.43 6.84
N ASN A 11 -1.15 -7.37 7.31
CA ASN A 11 -1.20 -6.98 8.71
C ASN A 11 -2.61 -6.53 9.14
N LEU A 12 -3.40 -5.95 8.24
CA LEU A 12 -4.82 -5.63 8.44
C LEU A 12 -5.71 -6.87 8.37
N GLU A 13 -5.38 -7.86 7.52
CA GLU A 13 -6.12 -9.12 7.45
C GLU A 13 -5.94 -10.01 8.69
N THR A 14 -4.77 -9.90 9.34
CA THR A 14 -4.38 -10.75 10.47
C THR A 14 -4.37 -10.03 11.82
N ILE A 15 -4.82 -8.77 11.83
CA ILE A 15 -4.93 -7.96 13.03
C ILE A 15 -5.87 -8.62 14.04
N ASP A 16 -5.44 -8.68 15.30
CA ASP A 16 -6.32 -9.10 16.39
C ASP A 16 -7.20 -7.93 16.78
N THR A 17 -8.48 -7.96 16.37
CA THR A 17 -9.43 -6.88 16.60
C THR A 17 -9.63 -6.58 18.08
N ASP A 18 -9.45 -7.56 18.97
CA ASP A 18 -9.57 -7.38 20.41
C ASP A 18 -8.41 -6.57 21.00
N LYS A 19 -7.26 -6.52 20.31
CA LYS A 19 -6.11 -5.69 20.69
C LYS A 19 -6.23 -4.23 20.24
N ILE A 20 -7.19 -3.90 19.38
CA ILE A 20 -7.44 -2.55 18.86
C ILE A 20 -8.41 -1.81 19.78
N ASP A 21 -7.87 -1.31 20.88
CA ASP A 21 -8.61 -0.58 21.92
C ASP A 21 -8.70 0.94 21.68
N ASN A 22 -8.03 1.45 20.64
CA ASN A 22 -8.07 2.86 20.27
C ASN A 22 -7.68 3.10 18.80
N THR A 23 -8.00 4.29 18.31
CA THR A 23 -7.75 4.70 16.92
C THR A 23 -6.27 4.77 16.57
N HIS A 24 -5.36 5.00 17.53
CA HIS A 24 -3.93 5.08 17.24
C HIS A 24 -3.32 3.72 16.87
N LYS A 25 -3.81 2.63 17.47
CA LYS A 25 -3.40 1.28 17.09
C LYS A 25 -3.86 0.93 15.67
N LEU A 26 -5.12 1.22 15.35
CA LEU A 26 -5.62 1.04 13.98
C LEU A 26 -4.84 1.89 12.98
N LEU A 27 -4.55 3.15 13.33
CA LEU A 27 -3.75 4.05 12.49
C LEU A 27 -2.34 3.50 12.25
N LEU A 28 -1.70 2.92 13.26
CA LEU A 28 -0.38 2.30 13.11
C LEU A 28 -0.41 1.18 12.07
N GLU A 29 -1.40 0.30 12.14
CA GLU A 29 -1.55 -0.83 11.21
C GLU A 29 -1.83 -0.34 9.78
N VAL A 30 -2.69 0.65 9.61
CA VAL A 30 -2.97 1.27 8.30
C VAL A 30 -1.72 1.97 7.74
N CYS A 31 -0.98 2.71 8.57
CA CYS A 31 0.27 3.35 8.17
C CYS A 31 1.34 2.32 7.78
N MET A 32 1.40 1.19 8.47
CA MET A 32 2.34 0.12 8.17
C MET A 32 2.03 -0.54 6.82
N ALA A 33 0.75 -0.81 6.52
CA ALA A 33 0.32 -1.28 5.20
C ALA A 33 0.68 -0.28 4.10
N ALA A 34 0.37 1.02 4.30
CA ALA A 34 0.69 2.08 3.35
C ALA A 34 2.20 2.25 3.10
N TYR A 35 3.02 2.09 4.16
CA TYR A 35 4.47 2.14 4.05
C TYR A 35 5.01 1.02 3.15
N TYR A 36 4.61 -0.23 3.40
CA TYR A 36 5.09 -1.37 2.62
C TYR A 36 4.56 -1.36 1.18
N GLU A 37 3.29 -1.00 0.96
CA GLU A 37 2.73 -0.84 -0.39
C GLU A 37 3.48 0.25 -1.18
N GLY A 38 3.77 1.38 -0.53
CA GLY A 38 4.53 2.47 -1.14
C GLY A 38 5.95 2.07 -1.52
N ASP A 39 6.66 1.35 -0.66
CA ASP A 39 8.02 0.87 -0.93
C ASP A 39 8.06 -0.17 -2.05
N LEU A 40 7.11 -1.10 -2.08
CA LEU A 40 6.95 -2.08 -3.15
C LEU A 40 6.70 -1.40 -4.50
N ILE A 41 5.77 -0.43 -4.54
CA ILE A 41 5.46 0.34 -5.76
C ILE A 41 6.71 1.09 -6.22
N LYS A 42 7.38 1.81 -5.33
CA LYS A 42 8.59 2.58 -5.66
C LYS A 42 9.66 1.67 -6.27
N THR A 43 9.91 0.51 -5.66
CA THR A 43 10.92 -0.44 -6.13
C THR A 43 10.56 -1.01 -7.51
N ARG A 44 9.31 -1.42 -7.74
CA ARG A 44 8.88 -1.94 -9.04
C ARG A 44 8.79 -0.85 -10.11
N HIS A 45 8.43 0.37 -9.71
CA HIS A 45 8.26 1.51 -10.61
C HIS A 45 9.55 1.90 -11.33
N GLN A 46 10.71 1.77 -10.67
CA GLN A 46 12.02 2.02 -11.29
C GLN A 46 12.23 1.20 -12.57
N GLY A 47 11.87 -0.08 -12.57
CA GLY A 47 11.95 -0.93 -13.78
C GLY A 47 10.94 -0.56 -14.86
N HIS A 48 9.75 -0.11 -14.45
CA HIS A 48 8.71 0.35 -15.38
C HIS A 48 9.05 1.72 -15.99
N GLN A 49 9.74 2.62 -15.28
CA GLN A 49 10.16 3.91 -15.83
C GLN A 49 11.07 3.76 -17.05
N LEU A 50 11.90 2.72 -17.07
CA LEU A 50 12.80 2.44 -18.20
C LEU A 50 12.07 1.95 -19.45
N THR A 51 10.93 1.30 -19.28
CA THR A 51 10.17 0.64 -20.36
C THR A 51 8.85 1.34 -20.69
N ASN A 52 8.42 2.25 -19.82
CA ASN A 52 7.11 2.88 -19.84
C ASN A 52 7.25 4.32 -19.30
N PRO A 53 7.78 5.26 -20.11
CA PRO A 53 8.12 6.61 -19.67
C PRO A 53 6.90 7.44 -19.22
N ASP A 54 5.69 7.07 -19.66
CA ASP A 54 4.44 7.71 -19.23
C ASP A 54 3.96 7.23 -17.84
N SER A 55 4.62 6.22 -17.27
CA SER A 55 4.28 5.70 -15.94
C SER A 55 4.65 6.71 -14.85
N GLN A 56 3.66 7.46 -14.38
CA GLN A 56 3.82 8.42 -13.28
C GLN A 56 3.68 7.72 -11.92
N ILE A 57 4.76 7.69 -11.13
CA ILE A 57 4.79 7.00 -9.82
C ILE A 57 3.67 7.50 -8.89
N CYS A 58 3.40 8.81 -8.90
CA CYS A 58 2.37 9.43 -8.07
C CYS A 58 0.97 8.92 -8.42
N THR A 59 0.68 8.62 -9.70
CA THR A 59 -0.61 8.06 -10.11
C THR A 59 -0.80 6.63 -9.59
N VAL A 60 0.26 5.84 -9.59
CA VAL A 60 0.21 4.47 -9.04
C VAL A 60 0.04 4.53 -7.52
N LEU A 61 0.78 5.38 -6.83
CA LEU A 61 0.64 5.59 -5.38
C LEU A 61 -0.76 6.07 -5.00
N ALA A 62 -1.32 7.08 -5.69
CA ALA A 62 -2.66 7.59 -5.42
C ALA A 62 -3.75 6.52 -5.57
N ARG A 63 -3.62 5.67 -6.58
CA ARG A 63 -4.54 4.54 -6.77
C ARG A 63 -4.38 3.46 -5.68
N SER A 64 -3.21 3.26 -5.09
CA SER A 64 -3.04 2.31 -3.98
C SER A 64 -3.52 2.89 -2.66
N PHE A 65 -3.33 4.20 -2.45
CA PHE A 65 -3.95 4.92 -1.33
C PHE A 65 -5.47 4.75 -1.33
N ALA A 66 -6.12 4.84 -2.50
CA ALA A 66 -7.56 4.59 -2.66
C ALA A 66 -7.98 3.11 -2.56
N ASP A 67 -7.02 2.16 -2.60
CA ASP A 67 -7.32 0.75 -2.36
C ASP A 67 -7.17 0.39 -0.86
N ILE A 68 -6.30 1.10 -0.11
CA ILE A 68 -6.10 0.92 1.34
C ILE A 68 -7.19 1.62 2.16
N GLY A 69 -7.61 2.82 1.74
CA GLY A 69 -8.66 3.61 2.41
C GLY A 69 -10.05 3.33 1.86
#